data_AF-A0A7W0GSI4-F1
#
_entry.id   AF-A0A7W0GSI4-F1
#
_cell.length_a   1.000
_cell.length_b   1.000
_cell.length_c   1.000
_cell.angle_alpha   90.00
_cell.angle_beta   90.00
_cell.angle_gamma   90.00
#
_symmetry.space_group_name_H-M   'P 1'
#
loop_
_entity.id
_entity.type
_entity.pdbx_description
1 polymer ?
#
loop_
_entity_poly.entity_id
_entity_poly.type
_entity_poly.pdbx_seq_one_letter_code
_entity_poly.pdbx_strand_id
1 'polypeptide(L)'
;LAPPAPLTAVTKLKFLSQLHQATGVFFSGGDQVRIMDVLKDESLLQALRIRYVWGMVFGGTSAGTAIMSHRMITGEGDFRVIDSNKVETRVGMGLLPPRIIIDQHFIKRQRENRLFALILQGPEDFGLGVDEGTALLVKDNRIGEVVGASQVMLVVSPARKDSLIIQLARQGDRIDLLKRKVIKKMGVKTASRNPK
;
A
#
# COMPACT_ATOMS: atom_id res chain seq x y z
N LEU A 1 14.11 -6.60 -10.96
CA LEU A 1 13.91 -7.60 -9.88
C LEU A 1 14.94 -7.33 -8.79
N ALA A 2 14.57 -7.50 -7.51
CA ALA A 2 15.49 -7.25 -6.41
C ALA A 2 16.77 -8.13 -6.52
N PRO A 3 17.95 -7.61 -6.14
CA PRO A 3 19.17 -8.42 -6.09
C PRO A 3 19.04 -9.58 -5.09
N PRO A 4 19.88 -10.62 -5.19
CA PRO A 4 19.95 -11.63 -4.14
C PRO A 4 20.42 -11.01 -2.83
N ALA A 5 19.90 -11.53 -1.72
CA ALA A 5 20.33 -11.17 -0.37
C ALA A 5 21.37 -12.19 0.16
N PRO A 6 22.31 -11.78 1.02
CA PRO A 6 22.62 -10.39 1.37
C PRO A 6 23.32 -9.66 0.23
N LEU A 7 23.26 -8.32 0.22
CA LEU A 7 24.08 -7.53 -0.70
C LEU A 7 25.56 -7.71 -0.37
N THR A 8 26.41 -7.74 -1.39
CA THR A 8 27.85 -7.62 -1.17
C THR A 8 28.18 -6.26 -0.55
N ALA A 9 29.30 -6.17 0.18
CA ALA A 9 29.74 -4.92 0.80
C ALA A 9 29.85 -3.77 -0.24
N VAL A 10 30.39 -4.06 -1.42
CA VAL A 10 30.53 -3.09 -2.52
C VAL A 10 29.17 -2.60 -3.00
N THR A 11 28.22 -3.52 -3.25
CA THR A 11 26.87 -3.18 -3.68
C THR A 11 26.12 -2.37 -2.61
N LYS A 12 26.27 -2.75 -1.34
CA LYS A 12 25.67 -2.05 -0.20
C LYS A 12 26.18 -0.61 -0.09
N LEU A 13 27.49 -0.39 -0.14
CA LEU A 13 28.09 0.94 -0.09
C LEU A 13 27.63 1.81 -1.26
N LYS A 14 27.61 1.24 -2.47
CA LYS A 14 27.10 1.94 -3.66
C LYS A 14 25.64 2.36 -3.48
N PHE A 15 24.78 1.46 -2.99
CA PHE A 15 23.38 1.76 -2.73
C PHE A 15 23.20 2.89 -1.71
N LEU A 16 23.92 2.84 -0.58
CA LEU A 16 23.84 3.88 0.45
C LEU A 16 24.32 5.25 -0.07
N SER A 17 25.38 5.27 -0.88
CA SER A 17 25.84 6.50 -1.54
C SER A 17 24.79 7.07 -2.51
N GLN A 18 24.10 6.22 -3.27
CA GLN A 18 23.03 6.64 -4.18
C GLN A 18 21.82 7.16 -3.38
N LEU A 19 21.43 6.47 -2.31
CA LEU A 19 20.32 6.87 -1.44
C LEU A 19 20.58 8.23 -0.76
N HIS A 20 21.83 8.53 -0.42
CA HIS A 20 22.22 9.81 0.15
C HIS A 20 21.96 10.98 -0.82
N GLN A 21 22.20 10.77 -2.13
CA GLN A 21 22.02 11.80 -3.16
C GLN A 21 20.60 11.83 -3.75
N ALA A 22 19.82 10.77 -3.55
CA ALA A 22 18.48 10.65 -4.09
C ALA A 22 17.52 11.69 -3.48
N THR A 23 16.52 12.08 -4.27
CA THR A 23 15.35 12.89 -3.85
C THR A 23 14.08 12.06 -3.75
N GLY A 24 14.12 10.82 -4.24
CA GLY A 24 13.03 9.86 -4.13
C GLY A 24 13.51 8.42 -4.34
N VAL A 25 12.72 7.47 -3.86
CA VAL A 25 12.95 6.02 -4.02
C VAL A 25 11.73 5.41 -4.68
N PHE A 26 11.93 4.63 -5.74
CA PHE A 26 10.86 3.89 -6.40
C PHE A 26 11.14 2.38 -6.38
N PHE A 27 10.21 1.63 -5.80
CA PHE A 27 10.26 0.17 -5.78
C PHE A 27 9.47 -0.41 -6.95
N SER A 28 10.18 -1.02 -7.89
CA SER A 28 9.58 -1.78 -8.99
C SER A 28 8.79 -3.00 -8.49
N GLY A 29 8.01 -3.61 -9.39
CA GLY A 29 7.35 -4.90 -9.13
C GLY A 29 8.31 -6.09 -9.07
N GLY A 30 7.74 -7.28 -8.87
CA GLY A 30 8.48 -8.54 -8.71
C GLY A 30 7.95 -9.31 -7.51
N ASP A 31 8.85 -9.69 -6.62
CA ASP A 31 8.54 -10.41 -5.39
C ASP A 31 8.86 -9.55 -4.16
N GLN A 32 7.83 -9.25 -3.38
CA GLN A 32 7.93 -8.46 -2.15
C GLN A 32 8.72 -9.16 -1.04
N VAL A 33 8.71 -10.49 -1.00
CA VAL A 33 9.52 -11.29 -0.05
C VAL A 33 11.00 -11.07 -0.34
N ARG A 34 11.40 -11.16 -1.61
CA ARG A 34 12.78 -10.92 -2.03
C ARG A 34 13.25 -9.48 -1.78
N ILE A 35 12.38 -8.48 -1.96
CA ILE A 35 12.71 -7.10 -1.59
C ILE A 35 12.97 -7.01 -0.08
N MET A 36 12.08 -7.56 0.74
CA MET A 36 12.24 -7.53 2.20
C MET A 36 13.41 -8.37 2.69
N ASP A 37 13.82 -9.42 1.97
CA ASP A 37 15.01 -10.21 2.32
C ASP A 37 16.30 -9.41 2.14
N VAL A 38 16.38 -8.56 1.13
CA VAL A 38 17.49 -7.59 1.00
C VAL A 38 17.46 -6.58 2.15
N LEU A 39 16.26 -6.12 2.51
CA LEU A 39 16.06 -5.15 3.59
C LEU A 39 16.05 -5.75 5.01
N LYS A 40 16.34 -7.05 5.16
CA LYS A 40 16.69 -7.65 6.47
C LYS A 40 18.00 -7.06 7.03
N ASP A 41 18.84 -6.50 6.16
CA ASP A 41 19.95 -5.68 6.60
C ASP A 41 19.43 -4.38 7.23
N GLU A 42 19.46 -4.34 8.56
CA GLU A 42 18.95 -3.21 9.34
C GLU A 42 19.54 -1.87 8.93
N SER A 43 20.81 -1.83 8.51
CA SER A 43 21.41 -0.55 8.09
C SER A 43 20.81 -0.02 6.78
N LEU A 44 20.40 -0.90 5.87
CA LEU A 44 19.70 -0.51 4.64
C LEU A 44 18.28 -0.03 4.95
N LEU A 45 17.54 -0.79 5.76
CA LEU A 45 16.17 -0.45 6.13
C LEU A 45 16.10 0.85 6.94
N GLN A 46 17.01 1.03 7.90
CA GLN A 46 17.10 2.26 8.69
C GLN A 46 17.48 3.46 7.82
N ALA A 47 18.45 3.32 6.91
CA ALA A 47 18.80 4.40 6.00
C ALA A 47 17.58 4.84 5.16
N LEU A 48 16.80 3.90 4.62
CA LEU A 48 15.58 4.22 3.89
C LEU A 48 14.53 4.92 4.77
N ARG A 49 14.30 4.41 5.99
CA ARG A 49 13.35 5.01 6.94
C ARG A 49 13.76 6.42 7.35
N ILE A 50 15.05 6.67 7.61
CA ILE A 50 15.56 8.01 7.94
C ILE A 50 15.30 8.97 6.78
N ARG A 51 15.59 8.56 5.54
CA ARG A 51 15.33 9.40 4.37
C ARG A 51 13.84 9.69 4.19
N TYR A 52 12.97 8.71 4.43
CA TYR A 52 11.52 8.91 4.43
C TYR A 52 11.08 9.95 5.48
N VAL A 53 11.57 9.84 6.73
CA VAL A 53 11.28 10.80 7.80
C VAL A 53 11.79 12.21 7.47
N TRP A 54 12.89 12.32 6.72
CA TRP A 54 13.42 13.60 6.23
C TRP A 54 12.69 14.14 4.99
N GLY A 55 11.55 13.56 4.61
CA GLY A 55 10.67 14.09 3.56
C GLY A 55 10.99 13.60 2.15
N MET A 56 11.86 12.59 2.00
CA MET A 56 12.06 11.94 0.71
C MET A 56 10.79 11.22 0.26
N VAL A 57 10.46 11.33 -1.02
CA VAL A 57 9.27 10.67 -1.60
C VAL A 57 9.56 9.20 -1.89
N PHE A 58 8.66 8.32 -1.46
CA PHE A 58 8.72 6.89 -1.72
C PHE A 58 7.53 6.48 -2.59
N GLY A 59 7.81 5.69 -3.62
CA GLY A 59 6.79 5.13 -4.52
C GLY A 59 7.04 3.66 -4.77
N GLY A 60 6.00 2.94 -5.19
CA GLY A 60 6.17 1.54 -5.55
C GLY A 60 4.98 0.99 -6.33
N THR A 61 5.25 -0.01 -7.16
CA THR A 61 4.24 -0.73 -7.95
C THR A 61 4.28 -2.22 -7.66
N SER A 62 3.11 -2.87 -7.65
CA SER A 62 2.96 -4.29 -7.34
C SER A 62 3.68 -4.68 -6.04
N ALA A 63 4.71 -5.54 -6.08
CA ALA A 63 5.52 -5.86 -4.90
C ALA A 63 6.01 -4.61 -4.13
N GLY A 64 6.43 -3.56 -4.84
CA GLY A 64 6.82 -2.29 -4.24
C GLY A 64 5.68 -1.55 -3.53
N THR A 65 4.42 -1.80 -3.90
CA THR A 65 3.25 -1.29 -3.15
C THR A 65 3.05 -2.08 -1.86
N ALA A 66 3.17 -3.41 -1.91
CA ALA A 66 2.92 -4.29 -0.76
C ALA A 66 3.89 -4.03 0.40
N ILE A 67 5.16 -3.76 0.12
CA ILE A 67 6.18 -3.52 1.16
C ILE A 67 5.95 -2.21 1.95
N MET A 68 5.06 -1.32 1.50
CA MET A 68 4.88 0.00 2.12
C MET A 68 4.18 -0.08 3.49
N SER A 69 3.30 -1.06 3.69
CA SER A 69 2.67 -1.31 4.98
C SER A 69 3.61 -2.01 5.96
N HIS A 70 3.35 -1.87 7.26
CA HIS A 70 4.09 -2.63 8.27
C HIS A 70 3.72 -4.12 8.22
N ARG A 71 2.43 -4.43 8.11
CA ARG A 71 1.93 -5.79 7.88
C ARG A 71 1.76 -5.98 6.38
N MET A 72 2.68 -6.72 5.77
CA MET A 72 2.75 -6.93 4.32
C MET A 72 2.19 -8.31 3.97
N ILE A 73 1.23 -8.37 3.04
CA ILE A 73 0.74 -9.62 2.46
C ILE A 73 1.81 -10.19 1.53
N THR A 74 2.16 -11.47 1.71
CA THR A 74 3.12 -12.16 0.84
C THR A 74 2.44 -12.69 -0.44
N GLY A 75 3.15 -13.52 -1.21
CA GLY A 75 2.59 -14.28 -2.33
C GLY A 75 1.99 -15.61 -1.92
N GLU A 76 2.22 -16.05 -0.68
CA GLU A 76 1.91 -17.41 -0.21
C GLU A 76 0.55 -17.48 0.50
N GLY A 77 -0.20 -18.55 0.23
CA GLY A 77 -1.52 -18.79 0.81
C GLY A 77 -2.55 -19.41 -0.13
N ASP A 78 -3.74 -19.71 0.40
CA ASP A 78 -4.92 -20.04 -0.41
C ASP A 78 -5.86 -18.83 -0.46
N PHE A 79 -5.79 -18.09 -1.57
CA PHE A 79 -6.55 -16.85 -1.75
C PHE A 79 -7.97 -17.08 -2.29
N ARG A 80 -8.41 -18.33 -2.43
CA ARG A 80 -9.77 -18.67 -2.87
C ARG A 80 -10.78 -18.67 -1.71
N VAL A 81 -10.29 -18.62 -0.48
CA VAL A 81 -11.09 -18.63 0.75
C VAL A 81 -10.90 -17.34 1.54
N ILE A 82 -11.92 -16.99 2.33
CA ILE A 82 -11.83 -15.89 3.30
C ILE A 82 -11.45 -16.49 4.65
N ASP A 83 -10.16 -16.83 4.81
CA ASP A 83 -9.59 -17.38 6.05
C ASP A 83 -8.22 -16.76 6.28
N SER A 84 -8.06 -16.05 7.41
CA SER A 84 -6.81 -15.35 7.73
C SER A 84 -5.65 -16.31 7.97
N ASN A 85 -5.93 -17.55 8.38
CA ASN A 85 -4.91 -18.59 8.57
C ASN A 85 -4.32 -19.07 7.23
N LYS A 86 -4.97 -18.73 6.12
CA LYS A 86 -4.51 -19.03 4.76
C LYS A 86 -3.83 -17.83 4.09
N VAL A 87 -3.60 -16.74 4.81
CA VAL A 87 -2.93 -15.55 4.30
C VAL A 87 -1.63 -15.32 5.05
N GLU A 88 -0.51 -15.59 4.41
CA GLU A 88 0.79 -15.33 5.01
C GLU A 88 1.13 -13.83 4.95
N THR A 89 1.50 -13.27 6.09
CA THR A 89 1.99 -11.89 6.20
C THR A 89 3.40 -11.84 6.79
N ARG A 90 4.20 -10.88 6.33
CA ARG A 90 5.53 -10.57 6.87
C ARG A 90 5.61 -9.09 7.29
N VAL A 91 6.65 -8.74 8.04
CA VAL A 91 6.98 -7.34 8.32
C VAL A 91 7.48 -6.66 7.04
N GLY A 92 6.82 -5.58 6.64
CA GLY A 92 7.22 -4.69 5.56
C GLY A 92 7.99 -3.47 6.07
N MET A 93 8.15 -2.45 5.23
CA MET A 93 8.91 -1.24 5.57
C MET A 93 8.21 -0.39 6.63
N GLY A 94 6.88 -0.40 6.69
CA GLY A 94 6.10 0.39 7.64
C GLY A 94 6.22 1.89 7.40
N LEU A 95 6.14 2.33 6.14
CA LEU A 95 6.15 3.74 5.77
C LEU A 95 4.76 4.37 5.87
N LEU A 96 3.71 3.56 5.72
CA LEU A 96 2.33 4.02 5.90
C LEU A 96 1.99 4.18 7.40
N PRO A 97 0.95 4.98 7.72
CA PRO A 97 0.39 5.01 9.06
C PRO A 97 0.13 3.60 9.61
N PRO A 98 0.23 3.40 10.95
CA PRO A 98 0.00 2.11 11.57
C PRO A 98 -1.35 1.50 11.17
N ARG A 99 -1.43 0.17 11.19
CA ARG A 99 -2.68 -0.61 11.02
C ARG A 99 -3.27 -0.59 9.60
N ILE A 100 -2.53 -0.05 8.63
CA ILE A 100 -2.85 -0.18 7.21
C ILE A 100 -2.27 -1.48 6.68
N ILE A 101 -3.11 -2.29 6.03
CA ILE A 101 -2.70 -3.39 5.16
C ILE A 101 -3.00 -2.98 3.72
N ILE A 102 -1.97 -2.90 2.87
CA ILE A 102 -2.14 -2.54 1.47
C ILE A 102 -2.03 -3.77 0.58
N ASP A 103 -2.89 -3.84 -0.43
CA ASP A 103 -2.83 -4.86 -1.47
C ASP A 103 -2.95 -4.24 -2.86
N GLN A 104 -2.50 -4.96 -3.88
CA GLN A 104 -2.25 -4.51 -5.24
C GLN A 104 -2.78 -5.51 -6.27
N HIS A 105 -3.14 -5.01 -7.45
CA HIS A 105 -3.85 -5.74 -8.51
C HIS A 105 -5.19 -6.31 -8.00
N PHE A 106 -5.88 -5.51 -7.19
CA PHE A 106 -6.90 -5.99 -6.28
C PHE A 106 -8.11 -6.59 -6.99
N ILE A 107 -8.69 -5.85 -7.94
CA ILE A 107 -9.95 -6.23 -8.62
C ILE A 107 -9.67 -7.18 -9.79
N LYS A 108 -8.65 -6.87 -10.60
CA LYS A 108 -8.34 -7.67 -11.79
C LYS A 108 -7.90 -9.10 -11.48
N ARG A 109 -7.35 -9.35 -10.30
CA ARG A 109 -6.86 -10.69 -9.88
C ARG A 109 -7.71 -11.34 -8.78
N GLN A 110 -8.89 -10.79 -8.47
CA GLN A 110 -9.80 -11.33 -7.44
C GLN A 110 -9.10 -11.53 -6.08
N ARG A 111 -8.27 -10.55 -5.69
CA ARG A 111 -7.46 -10.61 -4.47
C ARG A 111 -8.20 -10.07 -3.25
N GLU A 112 -9.50 -9.87 -3.35
CA GLU A 112 -10.28 -9.31 -2.25
C GLU A 112 -10.32 -10.23 -1.04
N ASN A 113 -10.43 -11.55 -1.27
CA ASN A 113 -10.56 -12.56 -0.23
C ASN A 113 -9.47 -12.49 0.83
N ARG A 114 -8.21 -12.32 0.43
CA ARG A 114 -7.08 -12.30 1.37
C ARG A 114 -7.03 -11.02 2.19
N LEU A 115 -7.36 -9.87 1.60
CA LEU A 115 -7.46 -8.62 2.35
C LEU A 115 -8.65 -8.67 3.30
N PHE A 116 -9.81 -9.13 2.82
CA PHE A 116 -11.02 -9.31 3.62
C PHE A 116 -10.78 -10.24 4.80
N ALA A 117 -10.12 -11.38 4.57
CA ALA A 117 -9.78 -12.34 5.62
C ALA A 117 -8.96 -11.71 6.76
N LEU A 118 -7.99 -10.84 6.42
CA LEU A 118 -7.19 -10.13 7.41
C LEU A 118 -7.99 -9.05 8.14
N ILE A 119 -8.82 -8.28 7.43
CA ILE A 119 -9.60 -7.20 8.04
C ILE A 119 -10.75 -7.72 8.90
N LEU A 120 -11.34 -8.87 8.57
CA LEU A 120 -12.40 -9.50 9.36
C LEU A 120 -11.95 -9.96 10.76
N GLN A 121 -10.64 -9.99 11.04
CA GLN A 121 -10.13 -10.34 12.37
C GLN A 121 -10.52 -9.31 13.44
N GLY A 122 -10.83 -8.06 13.06
CA GLY A 122 -11.32 -7.05 13.98
C GLY A 122 -11.08 -5.61 13.51
N PRO A 123 -11.54 -4.62 14.30
CA PRO A 123 -11.49 -3.21 13.92
C PRO A 123 -10.09 -2.59 14.03
N GLU A 124 -9.07 -3.35 14.44
CA GLU A 124 -7.72 -2.81 14.64
C GLU A 124 -7.08 -2.40 13.31
N ASP A 125 -7.05 -3.30 12.33
CA ASP A 125 -6.49 -3.09 10.99
C ASP A 125 -7.56 -2.61 9.99
N PHE A 126 -7.12 -1.93 8.93
CA PHE A 126 -7.96 -1.63 7.78
C PHE A 126 -7.18 -1.81 6.47
N GLY A 127 -7.93 -2.12 5.42
CA GLY A 127 -7.39 -2.53 4.13
C GLY A 127 -7.47 -1.44 3.08
N LEU A 128 -6.44 -1.33 2.26
CA LEU A 128 -6.43 -0.52 1.04
C LEU A 128 -6.08 -1.41 -0.16
N GLY A 129 -7.06 -1.71 -1.00
CA GLY A 129 -6.86 -2.40 -2.26
C GLY A 129 -6.64 -1.40 -3.39
N VAL A 130 -5.43 -1.34 -3.95
CA VAL A 130 -5.08 -0.44 -5.07
C VAL A 130 -5.15 -1.22 -6.38
N ASP A 131 -5.98 -0.77 -7.31
CA ASP A 131 -6.16 -1.43 -8.60
C ASP A 131 -5.08 -1.05 -9.63
N GLU A 132 -4.99 -1.80 -10.73
CA GLU A 132 -4.03 -1.54 -11.81
C GLU A 132 -4.22 -0.12 -12.41
N GLY A 133 -3.11 0.50 -12.82
CA GLY A 133 -3.11 1.86 -13.37
C GLY A 133 -3.55 2.94 -12.37
N THR A 134 -3.53 2.65 -11.07
CA THR A 134 -3.97 3.54 -9.99
C THR A 134 -2.90 3.63 -8.91
N ALA A 135 -2.79 4.79 -8.27
CA ALA A 135 -1.94 5.03 -7.11
C ALA A 135 -2.69 5.79 -6.03
N LEU A 136 -2.30 5.57 -4.79
CA LEU A 136 -2.74 6.35 -3.63
C LEU A 136 -1.57 7.22 -3.16
N LEU A 137 -1.65 8.51 -3.44
CA LEU A 137 -0.65 9.49 -3.00
C LEU A 137 -0.92 9.88 -1.54
N VAL A 138 -0.11 9.36 -0.62
CA VAL A 138 -0.25 9.66 0.81
C VAL A 138 0.60 10.88 1.18
N LYS A 139 -0.06 11.89 1.76
CA LYS A 139 0.57 13.10 2.29
C LYS A 139 0.32 13.20 3.80
N ASP A 140 1.32 13.71 4.51
CA ASP A 140 1.28 14.00 5.95
C ASP A 140 0.79 12.84 6.82
N ASN A 141 1.06 11.59 6.38
CA ASN A 141 0.62 10.36 7.05
C ASN A 141 -0.90 10.33 7.33
N ARG A 142 -1.71 11.00 6.50
CA ARG A 142 -3.15 11.14 6.77
C ARG A 142 -4.02 11.11 5.53
N ILE A 143 -3.71 11.91 4.52
CA ILE A 143 -4.57 12.05 3.36
C ILE A 143 -3.99 11.25 2.21
N GLY A 144 -4.72 10.23 1.77
CA GLY A 144 -4.45 9.52 0.53
C GLY A 144 -5.28 10.09 -0.61
N GLU A 145 -4.67 10.64 -1.65
CA GLU A 145 -5.35 11.08 -2.87
C GLU A 145 -5.26 10.00 -3.94
N VAL A 146 -6.41 9.65 -4.55
CA VAL A 146 -6.43 8.65 -5.62
C VAL A 146 -6.07 9.31 -6.95
N VAL A 147 -5.05 8.78 -7.60
CA VAL A 147 -4.60 9.20 -8.94
C VAL A 147 -4.55 7.99 -9.87
N GLY A 148 -4.78 8.20 -11.16
CA GLY A 148 -4.80 7.13 -12.16
C GLY A 148 -6.20 6.77 -12.65
N ALA A 149 -6.30 5.66 -13.38
CA ALA A 149 -7.45 5.34 -14.22
C ALA A 149 -8.55 4.51 -13.53
N SER A 150 -8.24 3.78 -12.46
CA SER A 150 -9.19 2.94 -11.73
C SER A 150 -9.45 3.47 -10.31
N GLN A 151 -9.57 2.58 -9.34
CA GLN A 151 -10.04 2.89 -7.99
C GLN A 151 -9.16 2.30 -6.89
N VAL A 152 -9.28 2.90 -5.71
CA VAL A 152 -8.78 2.36 -4.45
C VAL A 152 -9.98 1.93 -3.62
N MET A 153 -9.97 0.67 -3.17
CA MET A 153 -10.96 0.13 -2.25
C MET A 153 -10.46 0.28 -0.81
N LEU A 154 -11.21 1.03 -0.01
CA LEU A 154 -11.04 1.06 1.44
C LEU A 154 -11.94 0.01 2.08
N VAL A 155 -11.35 -0.85 2.91
CA VAL A 155 -12.01 -1.95 3.60
C VAL A 155 -11.83 -1.77 5.11
N VAL A 156 -12.92 -1.75 5.87
CA VAL A 156 -12.88 -1.56 7.32
C VAL A 156 -13.79 -2.58 7.99
N SER A 157 -13.33 -3.23 9.06
CA SER A 157 -14.22 -3.98 9.95
C SER A 157 -14.74 -3.04 11.05
N PRO A 158 -16.07 -2.90 11.23
CA PRO A 158 -16.60 -2.25 12.41
C PRO A 158 -16.37 -3.13 13.66
N ALA A 159 -16.72 -2.61 14.84
CA ALA A 159 -16.56 -3.35 16.10
C ALA A 159 -17.38 -4.64 16.19
N ARG A 160 -18.41 -4.79 15.34
CA ARG A 160 -19.18 -6.04 15.21
C ARG A 160 -18.38 -7.04 14.37
N LYS A 161 -18.06 -8.18 14.98
CA LYS A 161 -17.41 -9.31 14.30
C LYS A 161 -18.23 -9.73 13.06
N ASP A 162 -17.53 -10.12 12.01
CA ASP A 162 -18.08 -10.71 10.77
C ASP A 162 -18.75 -9.76 9.77
N SER A 163 -18.37 -8.48 9.75
CA SER A 163 -18.84 -7.55 8.72
C SER A 163 -17.73 -6.67 8.17
N LEU A 164 -17.89 -6.22 6.92
CA LEU A 164 -16.97 -5.29 6.27
C LEU A 164 -17.75 -4.10 5.73
N ILE A 165 -17.18 -2.90 5.91
CA ILE A 165 -17.59 -1.69 5.24
C ILE A 165 -16.60 -1.44 4.11
N ILE A 166 -17.12 -1.40 2.89
CA ILE A 166 -16.33 -1.16 1.68
C ILE A 166 -16.68 0.23 1.14
N GLN A 167 -15.66 1.05 0.90
CA GLN A 167 -15.80 2.36 0.25
C GLN A 167 -14.85 2.44 -0.95
N LEU A 168 -15.37 2.85 -2.10
CA LEU A 168 -14.59 3.03 -3.32
C LEU A 168 -14.21 4.48 -3.53
N ALA A 169 -12.93 4.74 -3.78
CA ALA A 169 -12.39 6.05 -4.13
C ALA A 169 -11.81 6.00 -5.56
N ARG A 170 -12.18 6.97 -6.40
CA ARG A 170 -11.73 7.10 -7.79
C ARG A 170 -10.83 8.31 -7.96
N GLN A 171 -10.26 8.51 -9.15
CA GLN A 171 -9.41 9.65 -9.46
C GLN A 171 -9.95 11.00 -8.92
N GLY A 172 -9.14 11.64 -8.09
CA GLY A 172 -9.41 12.92 -7.42
C GLY A 172 -10.18 12.80 -6.09
N ASP A 173 -10.77 11.65 -5.77
CA ASP A 173 -11.25 11.38 -4.41
C ASP A 173 -10.07 11.29 -3.44
N ARG A 174 -10.35 11.58 -2.16
CA ARG A 174 -9.38 11.45 -1.08
C ARG A 174 -9.85 10.43 -0.06
N ILE A 175 -8.92 9.90 0.72
CA ILE A 175 -9.16 9.00 1.85
C ILE A 175 -8.50 9.64 3.07
N ASP A 176 -9.28 9.93 4.11
CA ASP A 176 -8.71 10.25 5.43
C ASP A 176 -8.39 8.92 6.11
N LEU A 177 -7.09 8.58 6.15
CA LEU A 177 -6.56 7.32 6.66
C LEU A 177 -6.75 7.18 8.18
N LEU A 178 -6.85 8.30 8.92
CA LEU A 178 -7.13 8.26 10.35
C LEU A 178 -8.62 8.03 10.61
N LYS A 179 -9.48 8.69 9.85
CA LYS A 179 -10.95 8.52 9.95
C LYS A 179 -11.48 7.29 9.22
N ARG A 180 -10.62 6.62 8.43
CA ARG A 180 -10.97 5.47 7.58
C ARG A 180 -12.22 5.76 6.73
N LYS A 181 -12.18 6.90 6.02
CA LYS A 181 -13.33 7.40 5.26
C LYS A 181 -12.93 8.01 3.93
N VAL A 182 -13.70 7.71 2.89
CA VAL A 182 -13.58 8.34 1.57
C VAL A 182 -14.22 9.73 1.60
N ILE A 183 -13.50 10.71 1.06
CA ILE A 183 -13.91 12.09 0.85
C ILE A 183 -14.02 12.29 -0.66
N LYS A 184 -15.25 12.46 -1.16
CA LYS A 184 -15.50 12.65 -2.58
C LYS A 184 -15.02 14.03 -3.04
N LYS A 185 -14.41 14.09 -4.22
CA LYS A 185 -14.15 15.39 -4.86
C LYS A 185 -15.48 16.12 -5.06
N MET A 186 -15.52 17.42 -4.74
CA MET A 186 -16.71 18.21 -5.05
C MET A 186 -16.89 18.23 -6.57
N GLY A 187 -18.07 17.81 -7.03
CA GLY A 187 -18.41 17.91 -8.44
C GLY A 187 -18.48 19.38 -8.85
N VAL A 188 -17.80 19.73 -9.95
CA VAL A 188 -18.18 20.93 -10.71
C VAL A 188 -19.61 20.64 -11.19
N LYS A 189 -20.60 21.36 -10.67
CA LYS A 189 -21.94 21.35 -11.26
C LYS A 189 -21.81 21.90 -12.68
N THR A 190 -21.73 21.03 -13.68
CA THR A 190 -21.96 21.44 -15.07
C THR A 190 -23.40 21.92 -15.14
N ALA A 191 -23.59 23.23 -15.30
CA ALA A 191 -24.90 23.81 -15.57
C ALA A 191 -25.49 23.14 -16.81
N SER A 192 -26.55 22.36 -16.61
CA SER A 192 -27.40 21.86 -17.68
C SER A 192 -27.94 23.06 -18.45
N ARG A 193 -27.41 23.30 -19.66
CA ARG A 193 -28.12 24.12 -20.65
C ARG A 193 -29.31 23.28 -21.12
N ASN A 194 -30.51 23.64 -20.67
CA ASN A 194 -31.74 23.15 -21.29
C ASN A 194 -31.76 23.61 -22.76
N PRO A 195 -31.90 22.71 -23.74
CA PRO A 195 -32.33 23.12 -25.06
C PRO A 195 -33.81 23.54 -24.98
N LYS A 196 -34.08 24.77 -25.42
CA LYS A 196 -35.42 25.20 -25.84
C LYS A 196 -35.68 24.67 -27.25
#